data_AF-A0A1F6BIE8-F1
#
_entry.id   AF-A0A1F6BIE8-F1
#
_cell.length_a   1.000
_cell.length_b   1.000
_cell.length_c   1.000
_cell.angle_alpha   90.00
_cell.angle_beta   90.00
_cell.angle_gamma   90.00
#
_symmetry.space_group_name_H-M   'P 1'
#
loop_
_entity.id
_entity.type
_entity.pdbx_description
1 polymer ?
#
loop_
_entity_poly.entity_id
_entity_poly.type
_entity_poly.pdbx_seq_one_letter_code
_entity_poly.pdbx_strand_id
1 'polypeptide(L)'
;MTSRQKIILVSLAVFFTLLSLLPTFFEISTRKQLPFQRYFTSEHNYLFDYNFYLSRIRQGMEGRFLVTEKYYNLPHPPSLFQIVYLAFGKLGGILGLTPSTVYLFARGIFGFLLLLGIIHFGRRFFEGEKLVLFFLLAATAGSWPILVKAGPDTIGAGSFYRFATYMGWWSVIDSLQRITIMPHILIGQLFLIAFILKFADRKAMSFRSLLIWAVWGNLAGIIFPPTLLIVFAYFAVISALEFLDLSSSRQKWPEKASSIKLFLKNTFSARLLFAFSTIPSFLYMSRMFKIMPWKALVLFDIEHRTGIPYREYLMALGPVFVLGFIGLVVSLILGARKYYPAVAWITSIILLFLVFEKVPEQSPLRFTEGLIQVPLTLMSVYLLSEIGRSAFKKIILISGYAIVAMGFLVMISMVLWLTDQAVAKRYGTWKVPIRAELAYPLKDFMEAIFYLRDNTEREQVVLSFVTAGNYIPPYAGNYVFIGHANTPDEDGKEVEVARFFKGEFEEREAEEFMEKERISFVFYGPQEKAFGEIADLSKTYAFLEKVYGNAEIIIYRVNSASLKTFR
;
A
#
# COMPACT_ATOMS: atom_id res chain seq x y z
N MET A 1 5.16 -31.63 -7.99
CA MET A 1 4.56 -30.77 -9.04
C MET A 1 5.09 -31.17 -10.40
N THR A 2 4.23 -31.69 -11.27
CA THR A 2 4.58 -32.06 -12.65
C THR A 2 4.90 -30.81 -13.47
N SER A 3 5.68 -30.93 -14.56
CA SER A 3 6.01 -29.81 -15.45
C SER A 3 4.75 -29.10 -15.97
N ARG A 4 3.73 -29.88 -16.35
CA ARG A 4 2.41 -29.37 -16.76
C ARG A 4 1.75 -28.51 -15.68
N GLN A 5 1.76 -28.97 -14.43
CA GLN A 5 1.16 -28.21 -13.33
C GLN A 5 1.92 -26.92 -13.03
N LYS A 6 3.27 -26.90 -13.19
CA LYS A 6 4.05 -25.66 -13.07
C LYS A 6 3.61 -24.63 -14.10
N ILE A 7 3.50 -25.06 -15.37
CA ILE A 7 3.06 -24.19 -16.47
C ILE A 7 1.68 -23.61 -16.17
N ILE A 8 0.72 -24.44 -15.77
CA ILE A 8 -0.64 -23.98 -15.45
C ILE A 8 -0.63 -22.89 -14.38
N LEU A 9 0.03 -23.14 -13.25
CA LEU A 9 0.03 -22.19 -12.12
C LEU A 9 0.76 -20.88 -12.44
N VAL A 10 1.88 -20.95 -13.17
CA VAL A 10 2.61 -19.75 -13.61
C VAL A 10 1.77 -18.97 -14.61
N SER A 11 1.14 -19.64 -15.59
CA SER A 11 0.25 -18.97 -16.55
C SER A 11 -0.95 -18.32 -15.85
N LEU A 12 -1.55 -18.96 -14.85
CA LEU A 12 -2.62 -18.35 -14.06
C LEU A 12 -2.11 -17.15 -13.24
N ALA A 13 -0.91 -17.21 -12.67
CA ALA A 13 -0.31 -16.07 -11.98
C ALA A 13 -0.07 -14.88 -12.91
N VAL A 14 0.43 -15.13 -14.13
CA VAL A 14 0.55 -14.10 -15.18
C VAL A 14 -0.82 -13.55 -15.53
N PHE A 15 -1.80 -14.41 -15.80
CA PHE A 15 -3.17 -14.02 -16.14
C PHE A 15 -3.79 -13.09 -15.09
N PHE A 16 -3.77 -13.46 -13.81
CA PHE A 16 -4.35 -12.64 -12.74
C PHE A 16 -3.59 -11.32 -12.51
N THR A 17 -2.27 -11.32 -12.71
CA THR A 17 -1.49 -10.08 -12.65
C THR A 17 -1.90 -9.12 -13.77
N LEU A 18 -2.03 -9.63 -15.01
CA LEU A 18 -2.46 -8.84 -16.16
C LEU A 18 -3.91 -8.37 -16.02
N LEU A 19 -4.80 -9.21 -15.49
CA LEU A 19 -6.18 -8.86 -15.21
C LEU A 19 -6.27 -7.69 -14.21
N SER A 20 -5.46 -7.73 -13.15
CA SER A 20 -5.36 -6.65 -12.16
C SER A 20 -4.84 -5.33 -12.75
N LEU A 21 -3.93 -5.39 -13.73
CA LEU A 21 -3.39 -4.22 -14.42
C LEU A 21 -4.27 -3.74 -15.59
N LEU A 22 -5.31 -4.49 -15.96
CA LEU A 22 -6.15 -4.19 -17.10
C LEU A 22 -6.79 -2.79 -17.04
N PRO A 23 -7.32 -2.31 -15.89
CA PRO A 23 -7.84 -0.94 -15.81
C PRO A 23 -6.77 0.12 -16.08
N THR A 24 -5.53 -0.08 -15.62
CA THR A 24 -4.41 0.82 -15.90
C THR A 24 -4.02 0.80 -17.39
N PHE A 25 -4.00 -0.37 -18.02
CA PHE A 25 -3.75 -0.46 -19.47
C PHE A 25 -4.87 0.16 -20.30
N PHE A 26 -6.12 0.01 -19.87
CA PHE A 26 -7.26 0.69 -20.46
C PHE A 26 -7.10 2.22 -20.37
N GLU A 27 -6.77 2.75 -19.20
CA GLU A 27 -6.52 4.18 -18.99
C GLU A 27 -5.39 4.70 -19.90
N ILE A 28 -4.26 3.98 -19.98
CA ILE A 28 -3.13 4.33 -20.85
C ILE A 28 -3.52 4.29 -22.34
N SER A 29 -4.22 3.24 -22.77
CA SER A 29 -4.60 3.07 -24.19
C SER A 29 -5.62 4.11 -24.66
N THR A 30 -6.44 4.63 -23.75
CA THR A 30 -7.46 5.65 -24.03
C THR A 30 -6.98 7.08 -23.79
N ARG A 31 -5.70 7.30 -23.43
CA ARG A 31 -5.12 8.63 -23.15
C ARG A 31 -5.30 9.66 -24.27
N LYS A 32 -5.40 9.22 -25.53
CA LYS A 32 -5.63 10.12 -26.69
C LYS A 32 -7.05 10.71 -26.72
N GLN A 33 -7.98 10.15 -25.95
CA GLN A 33 -9.36 10.61 -25.82
C GLN A 33 -9.52 11.70 -24.75
N LEU A 34 -8.43 12.14 -24.12
CA LEU A 34 -8.47 13.25 -23.17
C LEU A 34 -8.85 14.55 -23.88
N PRO A 35 -9.65 15.43 -23.21
CA PRO A 35 -9.84 16.79 -23.68
C PRO A 35 -8.50 17.49 -23.93
N PHE A 36 -8.42 18.34 -24.96
CA PHE A 36 -7.16 18.95 -25.37
C PHE A 36 -6.47 19.73 -24.24
N GLN A 37 -7.22 20.32 -23.31
CA GLN A 37 -6.65 21.05 -22.16
C GLN A 37 -6.13 20.15 -21.01
N ARG A 38 -6.29 18.82 -21.07
CA ARG A 38 -5.91 17.90 -19.98
C ARG A 38 -4.56 17.23 -20.23
N TYR A 39 -3.81 16.99 -19.16
CA TYR A 39 -2.56 16.26 -19.17
C TYR A 39 -2.72 14.88 -18.55
N PHE A 40 -2.24 13.84 -19.25
CA PHE A 40 -2.36 12.47 -18.77
C PHE A 40 -1.40 12.17 -17.61
N THR A 41 -1.95 11.68 -16.51
CA THR A 41 -1.20 11.16 -15.35
C THR A 41 -1.67 9.73 -15.06
N SER A 42 -0.72 8.80 -14.96
CA SER A 42 -1.01 7.37 -14.71
C SER A 42 -1.26 7.09 -13.22
N GLU A 43 -2.18 7.86 -12.64
CA GLU A 43 -2.51 7.81 -11.22
C GLU A 43 -3.03 6.44 -10.82
N HIS A 44 -2.81 6.07 -9.57
CA HIS A 44 -3.29 4.80 -9.04
C HIS A 44 -3.81 4.97 -7.63
N ASN A 45 -5.01 4.41 -7.38
CA ASN A 45 -5.69 4.46 -6.08
C ASN A 45 -5.91 5.92 -5.66
N TYR A 46 -5.33 6.36 -4.55
CA TYR A 46 -5.46 7.72 -4.08
C TYR A 46 -4.34 8.61 -4.65
N LEU A 47 -4.71 9.70 -5.31
CA LEU A 47 -3.79 10.60 -6.01
C LEU A 47 -2.69 11.16 -5.10
N PHE A 48 -3.07 11.61 -3.90
CA PHE A 48 -2.13 12.27 -2.99
C PHE A 48 -1.04 11.30 -2.51
N ASP A 49 -1.42 10.09 -2.09
CA ASP A 49 -0.50 9.02 -1.72
C ASP A 49 0.36 8.57 -2.92
N TYR A 50 -0.25 8.48 -4.10
CA TYR A 50 0.45 8.10 -5.33
C TYR A 50 1.60 9.07 -5.62
N ASN A 51 1.34 10.37 -5.62
CA ASN A 51 2.33 11.41 -5.81
C ASN A 51 3.37 11.45 -4.69
N PHE A 52 2.98 11.12 -3.46
CA PHE A 52 3.91 10.91 -2.36
C PHE A 52 4.93 9.82 -2.67
N TYR A 53 4.51 8.64 -3.15
CA TYR A 53 5.43 7.58 -3.57
C TYR A 53 6.29 7.98 -4.78
N LEU A 54 5.70 8.67 -5.77
CA LEU A 54 6.44 9.15 -6.93
C LEU A 54 7.55 10.13 -6.54
N SER A 55 7.33 10.97 -5.52
CA SER A 55 8.36 11.88 -5.00
C SER A 55 9.59 11.12 -4.49
N ARG A 56 9.41 9.92 -3.93
CA ARG A 56 10.51 9.08 -3.44
C ARG A 56 11.25 8.39 -4.58
N ILE A 57 10.51 7.93 -5.59
CA ILE A 57 11.09 7.42 -6.83
C ILE A 57 11.93 8.51 -7.52
N ARG A 58 11.40 9.73 -7.60
CA ARG A 58 12.10 10.88 -8.17
C ARG A 58 13.41 11.17 -7.44
N GLN A 59 13.41 11.17 -6.11
CA GLN A 59 14.63 11.34 -5.30
C GLN A 59 15.70 10.27 -5.60
N GLY A 60 15.28 9.03 -5.89
CA GLY A 60 16.18 7.96 -6.32
C GLY A 60 16.82 8.24 -7.68
N MET A 61 16.06 8.77 -8.64
CA MET A 61 16.55 9.19 -9.95
C MET A 61 17.51 10.38 -9.84
N GLU A 62 17.30 11.25 -8.84
CA GLU A 62 18.17 12.39 -8.51
C GLU A 62 19.45 11.97 -7.74
N GLY A 63 19.69 10.66 -7.57
CA GLY A 63 20.93 10.14 -7.01
C GLY A 63 20.98 10.07 -5.49
N ARG A 64 19.95 10.50 -4.76
CA ARG A 64 19.94 10.48 -3.28
C ARG A 64 20.10 9.06 -2.73
N PHE A 65 20.73 8.93 -1.56
CA PHE A 65 20.91 7.64 -0.87
C PHE A 65 19.91 7.40 0.26
N LEU A 66 19.40 8.49 0.84
CA LEU A 66 18.38 8.47 1.88
C LEU A 66 17.21 9.37 1.45
N VAL A 67 16.04 9.10 2.02
CA VAL A 67 14.81 9.82 1.69
C VAL A 67 14.76 11.12 2.49
N THR A 68 14.46 12.22 1.82
CA THR A 68 14.06 13.50 2.42
C THR A 68 12.58 13.73 2.23
N GLU A 69 11.92 14.37 3.19
CA GLU A 69 10.52 14.70 3.10
C GLU A 69 10.32 15.99 2.31
N LYS A 70 9.92 15.86 1.05
CA LYS A 70 9.69 17.00 0.16
C LYS A 70 8.43 17.80 0.49
N TYR A 71 7.52 17.25 1.32
CA TYR A 71 6.33 17.92 1.84
C TYR A 71 6.59 18.68 3.16
N TYR A 72 7.87 18.93 3.49
CA TYR A 72 8.31 19.72 4.63
C TYR A 72 9.47 20.62 4.21
N ASN A 73 9.24 21.93 4.28
CA ASN A 73 10.11 22.97 3.73
C ASN A 73 11.37 23.28 4.56
N LEU A 74 11.41 22.89 5.85
CA LEU A 74 12.54 23.18 6.73
C LEU A 74 13.61 22.07 6.72
N PRO A 75 14.88 22.39 6.98
CA PRO A 75 15.95 21.39 7.11
C PRO A 75 15.61 20.31 8.13
N HIS A 76 15.85 19.06 7.76
CA HIS A 76 15.59 17.91 8.62
C HIS A 76 16.51 16.74 8.25
N PRO A 77 16.75 15.82 9.19
CA PRO A 77 17.55 14.62 8.91
C PRO A 77 16.81 13.69 7.93
N PRO A 78 17.52 13.12 6.94
CA PRO A 78 16.92 12.15 6.03
C PRO A 78 16.64 10.82 6.73
N SER A 79 15.83 9.95 6.12
CA SER A 79 15.42 8.67 6.70
C SER A 79 15.45 7.49 5.72
N LEU A 80 15.23 6.29 6.27
CA LEU A 80 15.01 5.05 5.54
C LEU A 80 13.51 4.79 5.28
N PHE A 81 12.61 5.69 5.65
CA PHE A 81 11.19 5.50 5.41
C PHE A 81 10.92 5.49 3.91
N GLN A 82 10.17 4.48 3.46
CA GLN A 82 9.85 4.28 2.05
C GLN A 82 11.08 4.14 1.13
N ILE A 83 12.22 3.68 1.68
CA ILE A 83 13.50 3.53 0.96
C ILE A 83 13.40 2.66 -0.31
N VAL A 84 12.46 1.72 -0.35
CA VAL A 84 12.22 0.87 -1.54
C VAL A 84 11.87 1.67 -2.78
N TYR A 85 11.10 2.76 -2.62
CA TYR A 85 10.73 3.62 -3.74
C TYR A 85 11.93 4.39 -4.28
N LEU A 86 12.82 4.87 -3.39
CA LEU A 86 14.10 5.47 -3.79
C LEU A 86 14.98 4.44 -4.54
N ALA A 87 15.04 3.20 -4.07
CA ALA A 87 15.78 2.14 -4.76
C ALA A 87 15.20 1.86 -6.16
N PHE A 88 13.87 1.83 -6.32
CA PHE A 88 13.24 1.74 -7.65
C PHE A 88 13.58 2.93 -8.52
N GLY A 89 13.62 4.14 -7.96
CA GLY A 89 14.04 5.35 -8.64
C GLY A 89 15.44 5.24 -9.22
N LYS A 90 16.41 4.73 -8.45
CA LYS A 90 17.78 4.51 -8.95
C LYS A 90 17.81 3.56 -10.14
N LEU A 91 17.12 2.43 -10.03
CA LEU A 91 17.04 1.44 -11.12
C LEU A 91 16.33 2.00 -12.35
N GLY A 92 15.22 2.72 -12.14
CA GLY A 92 14.44 3.33 -13.21
C GLY A 92 15.17 4.47 -13.92
N GLY A 93 15.96 5.25 -13.17
CA GLY A 93 16.80 6.33 -13.71
C GLY A 93 17.85 5.80 -14.70
N ILE A 94 18.48 4.65 -14.40
CA ILE A 94 19.42 3.98 -15.32
C ILE A 94 18.74 3.59 -16.64
N LEU A 95 17.46 3.22 -16.58
CA LEU A 95 16.66 2.80 -17.74
C LEU A 95 15.95 3.96 -18.46
N GLY A 96 16.13 5.21 -18.00
CA GLY A 96 15.44 6.39 -18.57
C GLY A 96 13.92 6.37 -18.39
N LEU A 97 13.41 5.65 -17.39
CA LEU A 97 11.96 5.53 -17.14
C LEU A 97 11.44 6.74 -16.35
N THR A 98 10.17 7.09 -16.56
CA THR A 98 9.49 8.09 -15.73
C THR A 98 9.10 7.52 -14.36
N PRO A 99 8.94 8.34 -13.29
CA PRO A 99 8.54 7.85 -11.98
C PRO A 99 7.25 6.99 -11.99
N SER A 100 6.23 7.41 -12.76
CA SER A 100 4.98 6.66 -12.92
C SER A 100 5.18 5.28 -13.53
N THR A 101 6.04 5.17 -14.54
CA THR A 101 6.36 3.89 -15.19
C THR A 101 7.13 2.96 -14.26
N VAL A 102 8.06 3.50 -13.46
CA VAL A 102 8.77 2.72 -12.42
C VAL A 102 7.79 2.16 -11.39
N TYR A 103 6.84 2.98 -10.91
CA TYR A 103 5.81 2.54 -9.98
C TYR A 103 4.93 1.42 -10.57
N LEU A 104 4.52 1.57 -11.84
CA LEU A 104 3.73 0.58 -12.59
C LEU A 104 4.47 -0.75 -12.77
N PHE A 105 5.77 -0.73 -13.09
CA PHE A 105 6.54 -1.96 -13.20
C PHE A 105 6.75 -2.62 -11.83
N ALA A 106 7.08 -1.84 -10.80
CA ALA A 106 7.30 -2.37 -9.46
C ALA A 106 6.07 -3.14 -8.95
N ARG A 107 4.87 -2.57 -9.06
CA ARG A 107 3.66 -3.25 -8.61
C ARG A 107 3.28 -4.47 -9.44
N GLY A 108 3.53 -4.46 -10.75
CA GLY A 108 3.31 -5.63 -11.61
C GLY A 108 4.26 -6.78 -11.26
N ILE A 109 5.55 -6.47 -11.06
CA ILE A 109 6.58 -7.45 -10.69
C ILE A 109 6.29 -8.03 -9.31
N PHE A 110 6.10 -7.20 -8.29
CA PHE A 110 5.87 -7.70 -6.93
C PHE A 110 4.50 -8.37 -6.78
N GLY A 111 3.50 -7.97 -7.56
CA GLY A 111 2.20 -8.66 -7.60
C GLY A 111 2.30 -10.06 -8.19
N PHE A 112 3.03 -10.21 -9.30
CA PHE A 112 3.33 -11.52 -9.86
C PHE A 112 4.14 -12.40 -8.90
N LEU A 113 5.19 -11.85 -8.28
CA LEU A 113 6.00 -12.56 -7.29
C LEU A 113 5.16 -12.98 -6.07
N LEU A 114 4.23 -12.15 -5.63
CA LEU A 114 3.31 -12.48 -4.54
C LEU A 114 2.46 -13.72 -4.88
N LEU A 115 1.88 -13.77 -6.09
CA LEU A 115 1.12 -14.94 -6.55
C LEU A 115 2.00 -16.20 -6.61
N LEU A 116 3.26 -16.08 -7.04
CA LEU A 116 4.23 -17.19 -6.99
C LEU A 116 4.55 -17.60 -5.54
N GLY A 117 4.65 -16.64 -4.62
CA GLY A 117 4.81 -16.88 -3.19
C GLY A 117 3.64 -17.66 -2.59
N ILE A 118 2.41 -17.30 -2.96
CA ILE A 118 1.20 -18.02 -2.57
C ILE A 118 1.22 -19.46 -3.12
N ILE A 119 1.58 -19.66 -4.39
CA ILE A 119 1.74 -21.01 -4.96
C ILE A 119 2.79 -21.81 -4.17
N HIS A 120 3.94 -21.20 -3.88
CA HIS A 120 5.01 -21.84 -3.12
C HIS A 120 4.55 -22.23 -1.70
N PHE A 121 3.77 -21.37 -1.04
CA PHE A 121 3.16 -21.67 0.25
C PHE A 121 2.18 -22.85 0.15
N GLY A 122 1.25 -22.83 -0.80
CA GLY A 122 0.26 -23.90 -1.00
C GLY A 122 0.89 -25.27 -1.27
N ARG A 123 2.04 -25.32 -1.95
CA ARG A 123 2.77 -26.57 -2.27
C ARG A 123 3.24 -27.35 -1.05
N ARG A 124 3.37 -26.70 0.12
CA ARG A 124 3.65 -27.39 1.38
C ARG A 124 2.48 -28.27 1.84
N PHE A 125 1.27 -27.96 1.39
CA PHE A 125 0.04 -28.58 1.89
C PHE A 125 -0.63 -29.45 0.85
N PHE A 126 -0.65 -29.01 -0.41
CA PHE A 126 -1.42 -29.62 -1.48
C PHE A 126 -0.58 -29.91 -2.73
N GLU A 127 -1.03 -30.90 -3.48
CA GLU A 127 -0.52 -31.27 -4.80
C GLU A 127 -1.67 -31.46 -5.80
N GLY A 128 -1.36 -31.56 -7.09
CA GLY A 128 -2.35 -31.80 -8.14
C GLY A 128 -3.49 -30.77 -8.15
N GLU A 129 -4.72 -31.21 -8.35
CA GLU A 129 -5.91 -30.36 -8.44
C GLU A 129 -6.16 -29.53 -7.18
N LYS A 130 -5.83 -30.04 -6.00
CA LYS A 130 -6.02 -29.32 -4.72
C LYS A 130 -5.16 -28.06 -4.64
N LEU A 131 -3.94 -28.13 -5.18
CA LEU A 131 -3.06 -26.96 -5.25
C LEU A 131 -3.59 -25.91 -6.23
N VAL A 132 -4.17 -26.36 -7.36
CA VAL A 132 -4.80 -25.46 -8.33
C VAL A 132 -6.02 -24.79 -7.72
N LEU A 133 -6.89 -25.56 -7.06
CA LEU A 133 -8.06 -25.04 -6.36
C LEU A 133 -7.67 -24.05 -5.26
N PHE A 134 -6.65 -24.37 -4.44
CA PHE A 134 -6.11 -23.46 -3.45
C PHE A 134 -5.66 -22.14 -4.08
N PHE A 135 -4.89 -22.20 -5.16
CA PHE A 135 -4.40 -21.01 -5.83
C PHE A 135 -5.54 -20.16 -6.42
N LEU A 136 -6.49 -20.79 -7.11
CA LEU A 136 -7.65 -20.12 -7.69
C LEU A 136 -8.49 -19.45 -6.61
N LEU A 137 -8.78 -20.15 -5.50
CA LEU A 137 -9.48 -19.55 -4.36
C LEU A 137 -8.65 -18.41 -3.75
N ALA A 138 -7.35 -18.55 -3.56
CA ALA A 138 -6.52 -17.48 -2.98
C ALA A 138 -6.48 -16.22 -3.87
N ALA A 139 -6.43 -16.39 -5.19
CA ALA A 139 -6.45 -15.30 -6.16
C ALA A 139 -7.82 -14.61 -6.21
N THR A 140 -8.91 -15.39 -6.21
CA THR A 140 -10.29 -14.90 -6.42
C THR A 140 -11.09 -14.64 -5.14
N ALA A 141 -10.60 -15.07 -3.96
CA ALA A 141 -11.28 -14.88 -2.68
C ALA A 141 -11.62 -13.42 -2.48
N GLY A 142 -12.86 -13.07 -2.21
CA GLY A 142 -13.26 -11.68 -2.11
C GLY A 142 -14.67 -11.58 -1.57
N SER A 143 -15.25 -10.40 -1.71
CA SER A 143 -16.54 -10.05 -1.13
C SER A 143 -17.65 -11.03 -1.47
N TRP A 144 -18.61 -11.21 -0.54
CA TRP A 144 -19.96 -11.60 -0.95
C TRP A 144 -20.46 -10.60 -2.00
N PRO A 145 -20.93 -11.05 -3.17
CA PRO A 145 -21.35 -10.14 -4.22
C PRO A 145 -22.58 -9.33 -3.79
N ILE A 146 -22.53 -8.02 -3.95
CA ILE A 146 -23.70 -7.14 -3.80
C ILE A 146 -24.20 -6.82 -5.20
N LEU A 147 -25.33 -7.39 -5.61
CA LEU A 147 -25.89 -7.14 -6.93
C LEU A 147 -26.44 -5.70 -6.98
N VAL A 148 -25.89 -4.88 -7.86
CA VAL A 148 -26.30 -3.49 -8.07
C VAL A 148 -26.62 -3.26 -9.54
N LYS A 149 -27.66 -2.48 -9.81
CA LYS A 149 -27.98 -2.02 -11.16
C LYS A 149 -27.12 -0.80 -11.46
N ALA A 150 -26.15 -0.94 -12.36
CA ALA A 150 -25.39 0.22 -12.82
C ALA A 150 -26.35 1.16 -13.58
N GLY A 151 -26.38 2.43 -13.18
CA GLY A 151 -27.31 3.42 -13.73
C GLY A 151 -26.99 3.80 -15.18
N PRO A 152 -27.90 4.49 -15.89
CA PRO A 152 -27.61 5.05 -17.22
C PRO A 152 -26.43 6.04 -17.22
N ASP A 153 -26.08 6.62 -16.07
CA ASP A 153 -24.96 7.54 -15.88
C ASP A 153 -23.58 6.85 -15.82
N THR A 154 -23.52 5.50 -15.75
CA THR A 154 -22.28 4.77 -16.05
C THR A 154 -22.04 4.79 -17.55
N ILE A 155 -21.14 5.67 -17.98
CA ILE A 155 -20.88 5.98 -19.39
C ILE A 155 -20.44 4.72 -20.14
N GLY A 156 -21.26 4.27 -21.11
CA GLY A 156 -20.90 3.25 -22.09
C GLY A 156 -21.55 1.88 -21.91
N ALA A 157 -22.43 1.70 -20.93
CA ALA A 157 -23.18 0.46 -20.80
C ALA A 157 -24.62 0.75 -20.38
N GLY A 158 -25.58 0.33 -21.21
CA GLY A 158 -26.99 0.36 -20.83
C GLY A 158 -27.21 -0.33 -19.49
N SER A 159 -28.27 0.01 -18.75
CA SER A 159 -28.48 -0.48 -17.39
C SER A 159 -28.30 -1.99 -17.26
N PHE A 160 -27.17 -2.43 -16.71
CA PHE A 160 -26.85 -3.83 -16.50
C PHE A 160 -26.39 -4.06 -15.06
N TYR A 161 -26.59 -5.28 -14.59
CA TYR A 161 -26.24 -5.65 -13.24
C TYR A 161 -24.73 -5.91 -13.11
N ARG A 162 -24.15 -5.38 -12.04
CA ARG A 162 -22.75 -5.59 -11.65
C ARG A 162 -22.69 -5.99 -10.18
N PHE A 163 -21.53 -6.46 -9.74
CA PHE A 163 -21.27 -6.70 -8.33
C PHE A 163 -20.51 -5.53 -7.71
N ALA A 164 -21.08 -4.92 -6.67
CA ALA A 164 -20.35 -4.11 -5.71
C ALA A 164 -19.75 -5.01 -4.61
N THR A 165 -18.80 -4.46 -3.85
CA THR A 165 -18.04 -5.19 -2.83
C THR A 165 -18.13 -4.51 -1.47
N TYR A 166 -18.20 -5.31 -0.41
CA TYR A 166 -17.98 -4.82 0.95
C TYR A 166 -16.53 -4.37 1.07
N MET A 167 -16.31 -3.22 1.73
CA MET A 167 -14.99 -2.58 1.83
C MET A 167 -14.27 -2.36 0.49
N GLY A 168 -15.02 -2.13 -0.61
CA GLY A 168 -14.43 -1.83 -1.93
C GLY A 168 -13.52 -0.59 -1.96
N TRP A 169 -13.67 0.29 -0.96
CA TRP A 169 -12.81 1.47 -0.70
C TRP A 169 -11.43 1.10 -0.14
N TRP A 170 -11.24 -0.12 0.37
CA TRP A 170 -9.97 -0.60 0.92
C TRP A 170 -9.33 -1.64 -0.01
N SER A 171 -8.51 -1.18 -0.95
CA SER A 171 -7.95 -1.98 -2.05
C SER A 171 -7.25 -3.28 -1.64
N VAL A 172 -6.78 -3.41 -0.40
CA VAL A 172 -6.08 -4.60 0.10
C VAL A 172 -7.03 -5.80 0.27
N ILE A 173 -8.31 -5.55 0.47
CA ILE A 173 -9.34 -6.59 0.64
C ILE A 173 -9.99 -6.96 -0.69
N ASP A 174 -10.10 -5.99 -1.61
CA ASP A 174 -10.61 -6.25 -2.95
C ASP A 174 -9.79 -7.30 -3.71
N SER A 175 -10.49 -8.25 -4.36
CA SER A 175 -9.84 -9.40 -5.01
C SER A 175 -9.01 -9.06 -6.22
N LEU A 176 -9.35 -7.98 -6.93
CA LEU A 176 -8.62 -7.53 -8.10
C LEU A 176 -7.46 -6.63 -7.67
N GLN A 177 -7.76 -5.53 -6.99
CA GLN A 177 -6.81 -4.46 -6.70
C GLN A 177 -5.63 -4.91 -5.84
N ARG A 178 -5.85 -5.83 -4.89
CA ARG A 178 -4.79 -6.29 -3.98
C ARG A 178 -3.63 -6.98 -4.70
N ILE A 179 -3.88 -7.58 -5.88
CA ILE A 179 -2.88 -8.38 -6.60
C ILE A 179 -1.70 -7.52 -7.01
N THR A 180 -1.98 -6.33 -7.53
CA THR A 180 -0.94 -5.39 -7.94
C THR A 180 -1.05 -4.11 -7.15
N ILE A 181 -1.27 -4.12 -5.83
CA ILE A 181 -1.43 -2.90 -5.00
C ILE A 181 -0.11 -2.10 -4.85
N MET A 182 0.07 -1.35 -3.76
CA MET A 182 1.29 -0.57 -3.51
C MET A 182 2.50 -1.49 -3.35
N PRO A 183 3.64 -1.21 -4.01
CA PRO A 183 4.83 -2.06 -3.96
C PRO A 183 5.33 -2.42 -2.54
N HIS A 184 5.35 -1.47 -1.60
CA HIS A 184 5.88 -1.74 -0.26
C HIS A 184 5.00 -2.73 0.54
N ILE A 185 3.67 -2.70 0.38
CA ILE A 185 2.76 -3.70 0.96
C ILE A 185 3.01 -5.08 0.33
N LEU A 186 3.12 -5.16 -1.01
CA LEU A 186 3.40 -6.42 -1.70
C LEU A 186 4.73 -7.05 -1.24
N ILE A 187 5.76 -6.24 -1.03
CA ILE A 187 7.06 -6.68 -0.51
C ILE A 187 6.93 -7.15 0.95
N GLY A 188 6.21 -6.40 1.79
CA GLY A 188 5.91 -6.80 3.15
C GLY A 188 5.19 -8.14 3.23
N GLN A 189 4.24 -8.37 2.33
CA GLN A 189 3.48 -9.62 2.19
C GLN A 189 4.34 -10.80 1.69
N LEU A 190 5.29 -10.54 0.77
CA LEU A 190 6.30 -11.51 0.36
C LEU A 190 7.21 -11.92 1.52
N PHE A 191 7.66 -10.95 2.32
CA PHE A 191 8.42 -11.22 3.54
C PHE A 191 7.61 -12.05 4.54
N LEU A 192 6.34 -11.71 4.74
CA LEU A 192 5.44 -12.46 5.62
C LEU A 192 5.37 -13.94 5.22
N ILE A 193 5.11 -14.24 3.94
CA ILE A 193 5.09 -15.62 3.43
C ILE A 193 6.45 -16.31 3.64
N ALA A 194 7.55 -15.62 3.33
CA ALA A 194 8.90 -16.17 3.45
C ALA A 194 9.25 -16.52 4.90
N PHE A 195 8.94 -15.64 5.85
CA PHE A 195 9.17 -15.87 7.29
C PHE A 195 8.28 -17.00 7.82
N ILE A 196 6.99 -17.03 7.47
CA ILE A 196 6.09 -18.11 7.86
C ILE A 196 6.61 -19.45 7.34
N LEU A 197 6.98 -19.53 6.05
CA LEU A 197 7.51 -20.77 5.47
C LEU A 197 8.80 -21.22 6.14
N LYS A 198 9.71 -20.29 6.43
CA LYS A 198 10.99 -20.63 7.06
C LYS A 198 10.84 -21.10 8.50
N PHE A 199 9.97 -20.46 9.28
CA PHE A 199 9.86 -20.67 10.73
C PHE A 199 8.69 -21.58 11.14
N ALA A 200 7.90 -22.07 10.18
CA ALA A 200 6.88 -23.10 10.42
C ALA A 200 7.46 -24.50 10.66
N ASP A 201 8.71 -24.76 10.28
CA ASP A 201 9.37 -26.05 10.51
C ASP A 201 10.00 -26.13 11.91
N ARG A 202 9.78 -27.25 12.62
CA ARG A 202 10.43 -27.56 13.92
C ARG A 202 11.90 -27.99 13.77
N LYS A 203 12.62 -27.38 12.83
CA LYS A 203 14.02 -27.71 12.53
C LYS A 203 14.95 -26.70 13.19
N ALA A 204 16.11 -27.18 13.65
CA ALA A 204 17.17 -26.30 14.11
C ALA A 204 17.64 -25.39 12.97
N MET A 205 17.86 -24.12 13.29
CA MET A 205 18.40 -23.16 12.34
C MET A 205 19.90 -22.99 12.60
N SER A 206 20.71 -23.05 11.55
CA SER A 206 22.13 -22.69 11.67
C SER A 206 22.27 -21.19 11.98
N PHE A 207 23.30 -20.82 12.72
CA PHE A 207 23.57 -19.42 13.06
C PHE A 207 23.69 -18.52 11.82
N ARG A 208 24.36 -19.00 10.75
CA ARG A 208 24.44 -18.29 9.47
C ARG A 208 23.06 -18.04 8.85
N SER A 209 22.18 -19.05 8.87
CA SER A 209 20.81 -18.88 8.38
C SER A 209 20.07 -17.85 9.22
N LEU A 210 20.21 -17.89 10.55
CA LEU A 210 19.56 -16.93 11.45
C LEU A 210 20.03 -15.49 11.18
N LEU A 211 21.33 -15.26 10.98
CA LEU A 211 21.86 -13.95 10.62
C LEU A 211 21.28 -13.41 9.31
N ILE A 212 21.19 -14.26 8.28
CA ILE A 212 20.58 -13.87 7.00
C ILE A 212 19.12 -13.47 7.21
N TRP A 213 18.35 -14.27 7.95
CA TRP A 213 16.96 -13.93 8.25
C TRP A 213 16.82 -12.70 9.13
N ALA A 214 17.74 -12.44 10.06
CA ALA A 214 17.76 -11.21 10.86
C ALA A 214 17.93 -9.96 9.99
N VAL A 215 18.82 -10.00 8.98
CA VAL A 215 18.98 -8.90 8.02
C VAL A 215 17.68 -8.68 7.24
N TRP A 216 17.10 -9.75 6.69
CA TRP A 216 15.82 -9.67 5.98
C TRP A 216 14.68 -9.19 6.88
N GLY A 217 14.67 -9.57 8.15
CA GLY A 217 13.71 -9.11 9.14
C GLY A 217 13.81 -7.62 9.40
N ASN A 218 15.03 -7.08 9.58
CA ASN A 218 15.21 -5.64 9.73
C ASN A 218 14.82 -4.88 8.45
N LEU A 219 15.14 -5.41 7.26
CA LEU A 219 14.67 -4.83 6.00
C LEU A 219 13.13 -4.82 5.94
N ALA A 220 12.47 -5.92 6.29
CA ALA A 220 11.01 -5.98 6.34
C ALA A 220 10.42 -4.96 7.34
N GLY A 221 11.05 -4.81 8.52
CA GLY A 221 10.64 -3.83 9.54
C GLY A 221 10.74 -2.39 9.06
N ILE A 222 11.77 -2.05 8.28
CA ILE A 222 11.93 -0.71 7.69
C ILE A 222 10.96 -0.46 6.52
N ILE A 223 10.71 -1.48 5.69
CA ILE A 223 9.87 -1.35 4.50
C ILE A 223 8.38 -1.32 4.86
N PHE A 224 7.98 -2.25 5.73
CA PHE A 224 6.58 -2.44 6.09
C PHE A 224 6.47 -3.07 7.50
N PRO A 225 6.51 -2.24 8.56
CA PRO A 225 6.54 -2.65 9.95
C PRO A 225 5.43 -3.64 10.38
N PRO A 226 4.17 -3.51 9.90
CA PRO A 226 3.11 -4.45 10.25
C PRO A 226 3.46 -5.92 9.97
N THR A 227 4.29 -6.21 8.97
CA THR A 227 4.77 -7.59 8.71
C THR A 227 5.46 -8.20 9.92
N LEU A 228 6.34 -7.48 10.60
CA LEU A 228 7.04 -8.02 11.76
C LEU A 228 6.12 -8.24 12.95
N LEU A 229 5.16 -7.33 13.19
CA LEU A 229 4.16 -7.50 14.24
C LEU A 229 3.31 -8.75 14.01
N ILE A 230 2.89 -9.00 12.76
CA ILE A 230 2.17 -10.23 12.37
C ILE A 230 3.06 -11.46 12.59
N VAL A 231 4.34 -11.39 12.23
CA VAL A 231 5.29 -12.50 12.42
C VAL A 231 5.53 -12.80 13.90
N PHE A 232 5.60 -11.78 14.75
CA PHE A 232 5.79 -11.96 16.20
C PHE A 232 4.56 -12.59 16.84
N ALA A 233 3.36 -12.10 16.52
CA ALA A 233 2.11 -12.73 16.93
C ALA A 233 2.03 -14.18 16.43
N TYR A 234 2.39 -14.41 15.17
CA TYR A 234 2.48 -15.74 14.57
C TYR A 234 3.43 -16.66 15.35
N PHE A 235 4.63 -16.20 15.69
CA PHE A 235 5.60 -16.96 16.48
C PHE A 235 5.08 -17.29 17.86
N ALA A 236 4.39 -16.37 18.53
CA ALA A 236 3.77 -16.64 19.83
C ALA A 236 2.70 -17.73 19.72
N VAL A 237 1.75 -17.58 18.78
CA VAL A 237 0.63 -18.53 18.62
C VAL A 237 1.12 -19.90 18.17
N ILE A 238 1.98 -19.98 17.14
CA ILE A 238 2.46 -21.28 16.65
C ILE A 238 3.31 -21.99 17.71
N SER A 239 4.13 -21.26 18.48
CA SER A 239 4.91 -21.86 19.56
C SER A 239 4.01 -22.37 20.69
N ALA A 240 2.93 -21.66 21.02
CA ALA A 240 1.94 -22.12 21.98
C ALA A 240 1.24 -23.40 21.51
N LEU A 241 0.76 -23.45 20.25
CA LEU A 241 0.14 -24.64 19.68
C LEU A 241 1.09 -25.84 19.68
N GLU A 242 2.37 -25.64 19.31
CA GLU A 242 3.37 -26.71 19.31
C GLU A 242 3.75 -27.17 20.72
N PHE A 243 3.82 -26.25 21.68
CA PHE A 243 4.08 -26.59 23.08
C PHE A 243 2.91 -27.37 23.70
N LEU A 244 1.66 -26.94 23.47
CA LEU A 244 0.47 -27.66 23.93
C LEU A 244 0.42 -29.06 23.34
N ASP A 245 0.71 -29.20 22.04
CA ASP A 245 0.75 -30.48 21.33
C ASP A 245 1.80 -31.47 21.87
N LEU A 246 2.98 -30.97 22.23
CA LEU A 246 4.01 -31.77 22.91
C LEU A 246 3.60 -32.08 24.36
N SER A 247 2.94 -31.14 25.02
CA SER A 247 2.50 -31.26 26.42
C SER A 247 1.29 -32.18 26.57
N SER A 248 0.45 -32.36 25.56
CA SER A 248 -0.66 -33.30 25.54
C SER A 248 -0.30 -34.67 24.95
N SER A 249 0.95 -34.87 24.54
CA SER A 249 1.44 -36.14 24.01
C SER A 249 1.32 -37.27 25.04
N ARG A 250 0.91 -38.47 24.58
CA ARG A 250 0.83 -39.70 25.40
C ARG A 250 2.20 -40.35 25.67
N GLN A 251 3.29 -39.71 25.24
CA GLN A 251 4.66 -40.17 25.51
C GLN A 251 4.96 -40.20 27.01
N LYS A 252 5.85 -41.11 27.41
CA LYS A 252 6.36 -41.16 28.80
C LYS A 252 7.11 -39.87 29.13
N TRP A 253 7.10 -39.47 30.40
CA TRP A 253 7.68 -38.20 30.86
C TRP A 253 9.10 -37.92 30.37
N PRO A 254 10.05 -38.89 30.38
CA PRO A 254 11.42 -38.63 29.91
C PRO A 254 11.50 -38.24 28.42
N GLU A 255 10.72 -38.92 27.57
CA GLU A 255 10.67 -38.65 26.12
C GLU A 255 9.98 -37.32 25.81
N LYS A 256 8.90 -37.04 26.55
CA LYS A 256 8.16 -35.78 26.48
C LYS A 256 9.04 -34.60 26.88
N ALA A 257 9.75 -34.71 28.01
CA ALA A 257 10.68 -33.69 28.50
C ALA A 257 11.82 -33.44 27.50
N SER A 258 12.36 -34.51 26.89
CA SER A 258 13.37 -34.40 25.83
C SER A 258 12.84 -33.66 24.60
N SER A 259 11.63 -33.99 24.15
CA SER A 259 10.98 -33.34 23.00
C SER A 259 10.69 -31.86 23.24
N ILE A 260 10.21 -31.52 24.44
CA ILE A 260 10.00 -30.11 24.85
C ILE A 260 11.34 -29.37 24.90
N LYS A 261 12.38 -29.97 25.49
CA LYS A 261 13.72 -29.37 25.53
C LYS A 261 14.29 -29.12 24.13
N LEU A 262 14.09 -30.07 23.20
CA LEU A 262 14.52 -29.92 21.81
C LEU A 262 13.76 -28.80 21.09
N PHE A 263 12.43 -28.73 21.28
CA PHE A 263 11.60 -27.64 20.76
C PHE A 263 12.05 -26.28 21.29
N LEU A 264 12.25 -26.15 22.60
CA LEU A 264 12.71 -24.92 23.23
C LEU A 264 14.08 -24.50 22.69
N LYS A 265 15.01 -25.45 22.62
CA LYS A 265 16.40 -25.21 22.19
C LYS A 265 16.52 -24.88 20.71
N ASN A 266 15.74 -25.50 19.84
CA ASN A 266 15.96 -25.41 18.39
C ASN A 266 14.95 -24.49 17.68
N THR A 267 13.69 -24.51 18.09
CA THR A 267 12.60 -23.84 17.37
C THR A 267 12.18 -22.56 18.08
N PHE A 268 11.86 -22.63 19.37
CA PHE A 268 11.45 -21.47 20.14
C PHE A 268 12.57 -20.43 20.24
N SER A 269 13.79 -20.88 20.58
CA SER A 269 14.97 -20.01 20.63
C SER A 269 15.26 -19.33 19.29
N ALA A 270 15.10 -20.01 18.15
CA ALA A 270 15.35 -19.44 16.83
C ALA A 270 14.34 -18.33 16.50
N ARG A 271 13.05 -18.54 16.83
CA ARG A 271 12.00 -17.53 16.69
C ARG A 271 12.26 -16.32 17.60
N LEU A 272 12.66 -16.58 18.84
CA LEU A 272 12.98 -15.56 19.83
C LEU A 272 14.21 -14.74 19.42
N LEU A 273 15.28 -15.40 18.98
CA LEU A 273 16.49 -14.74 18.50
C LEU A 273 16.22 -13.94 17.23
N PHE A 274 15.38 -14.43 16.31
CA PHE A 274 14.92 -13.63 15.17
C PHE A 274 14.19 -12.37 15.65
N ALA A 275 13.22 -12.50 16.55
CA ALA A 275 12.47 -11.36 17.09
C ALA A 275 13.42 -10.32 17.73
N PHE A 276 14.33 -10.75 18.60
CA PHE A 276 15.33 -9.85 19.19
C PHE A 276 16.26 -9.22 18.16
N SER A 277 16.72 -9.99 17.17
CA SER A 277 17.63 -9.50 16.14
C SER A 277 17.00 -8.46 15.19
N THR A 278 15.67 -8.35 15.19
CA THR A 278 14.90 -7.40 14.36
C THR A 278 14.42 -6.16 15.11
N ILE A 279 14.63 -6.11 16.43
CA ILE A 279 14.40 -4.91 17.27
C ILE A 279 15.13 -3.65 16.76
N PRO A 280 16.36 -3.70 16.19
CA PRO A 280 17.02 -2.50 15.70
C PRO A 280 16.18 -1.67 14.71
N SER A 281 15.38 -2.33 13.85
CA SER A 281 14.44 -1.63 12.95
C SER A 281 13.38 -0.81 13.70
N PHE A 282 12.78 -1.38 14.75
CA PHE A 282 11.83 -0.67 15.60
C PHE A 282 12.47 0.45 16.43
N LEU A 283 13.70 0.24 16.93
CA LEU A 283 14.44 1.29 17.63
C LEU A 283 14.75 2.47 16.72
N TYR A 284 15.17 2.18 15.48
CA TYR A 284 15.37 3.21 14.46
C TYR A 284 14.07 3.99 14.21
N MET A 285 12.95 3.30 13.96
CA MET A 285 11.66 3.94 13.76
C MET A 285 11.23 4.79 14.94
N SER A 286 11.31 4.26 16.17
CA SER A 286 10.96 4.98 17.40
C SER A 286 11.79 6.25 17.58
N ARG A 287 13.07 6.23 17.19
CA ARG A 287 13.91 7.43 17.17
C ARG A 287 13.44 8.43 16.11
N MET A 288 13.16 7.97 14.89
CA MET A 288 12.75 8.84 13.79
C MET A 288 11.39 9.50 14.07
N PHE A 289 10.43 8.78 14.64
CA PHE A 289 9.10 9.31 14.99
C PHE A 289 9.10 10.38 16.09
N LYS A 290 10.25 10.70 16.69
CA LYS A 290 10.39 11.82 17.62
C LYS A 290 10.80 13.12 16.96
N ILE A 291 11.13 13.09 15.66
CA ILE A 291 11.76 14.20 14.94
C ILE A 291 10.85 14.61 13.78
N MET A 292 10.64 15.92 13.58
CA MET A 292 9.93 16.41 12.39
C MET A 292 10.78 16.23 11.12
N PRO A 293 10.18 15.92 9.97
CA PRO A 293 8.73 15.74 9.76
C PRO A 293 8.24 14.31 10.01
N TRP A 294 9.13 13.36 10.30
CA TRP A 294 8.80 11.94 10.45
C TRP A 294 7.79 11.65 11.57
N LYS A 295 7.76 12.49 12.61
CA LYS A 295 6.74 12.46 13.67
C LYS A 295 5.31 12.67 13.13
N ALA A 296 5.13 13.44 12.05
CA ALA A 296 3.81 13.72 11.49
C ALA A 296 3.07 12.44 11.05
N LEU A 297 3.80 11.41 10.60
CA LEU A 297 3.21 10.11 10.25
C LEU A 297 2.45 9.47 11.42
N VAL A 298 2.99 9.56 12.64
CA VAL A 298 2.35 8.98 13.83
C VAL A 298 1.22 9.87 14.32
N LEU A 299 1.39 11.20 14.27
CA LEU A 299 0.34 12.14 14.64
C LEU A 299 -0.88 11.98 13.74
N PHE A 300 -0.65 11.85 12.43
CA PHE A 300 -1.71 11.61 11.45
C PHE A 300 -2.50 10.34 11.77
N ASP A 301 -1.84 9.22 12.07
CA ASP A 301 -2.51 7.96 12.42
C ASP A 301 -3.28 8.05 13.76
N ILE A 302 -2.82 8.86 14.71
CA ILE A 302 -3.52 9.13 15.98
C ILE A 302 -4.79 9.96 15.75
N GLU A 303 -4.68 11.02 14.94
CA GLU A 303 -5.77 11.97 14.65
C GLU A 303 -6.83 11.37 13.70
N HIS A 304 -6.39 10.56 12.73
CA HIS A 304 -7.23 9.97 11.67
C HIS A 304 -7.41 8.46 11.83
N ARG A 305 -7.43 8.00 13.08
CA ARG A 305 -7.48 6.58 13.41
C ARG A 305 -8.70 5.90 12.79
N THR A 306 -8.44 4.85 12.00
CA THR A 306 -9.50 4.10 11.32
C THR A 306 -9.70 2.73 11.97
N GLY A 307 -10.85 2.56 12.63
CA GLY A 307 -11.26 1.27 13.21
C GLY A 307 -11.65 0.23 12.16
N ILE A 308 -11.79 -1.03 12.58
CA ILE A 308 -12.23 -2.10 11.67
C ILE A 308 -13.76 -2.17 11.66
N PRO A 309 -14.43 -2.02 10.49
CA PRO A 309 -15.85 -2.30 10.37
C PRO A 309 -16.06 -3.83 10.35
N TYR A 310 -16.01 -4.49 11.51
CA TYR A 310 -15.96 -5.95 11.63
C TYR A 310 -17.00 -6.69 10.78
N ARG A 311 -18.25 -6.22 10.76
CA ARG A 311 -19.31 -6.83 9.94
C ARG A 311 -18.99 -6.74 8.45
N GLU A 312 -18.61 -5.57 7.96
CA GLU A 312 -18.26 -5.40 6.55
C GLU A 312 -17.00 -6.18 6.20
N TYR A 313 -16.01 -6.23 7.10
CA TYR A 313 -14.80 -7.00 6.92
C TYR A 313 -15.08 -8.50 6.74
N LEU A 314 -15.91 -9.10 7.61
CA LEU A 314 -16.32 -10.49 7.45
C LEU A 314 -17.06 -10.72 6.13
N MET A 315 -17.90 -9.77 5.72
CA MET A 315 -18.63 -9.86 4.44
C MET A 315 -17.69 -9.69 3.23
N ALA A 316 -16.62 -8.90 3.38
CA ALA A 316 -15.62 -8.65 2.36
C ALA A 316 -14.67 -9.85 2.14
N LEU A 317 -14.53 -10.74 3.14
CA LEU A 317 -13.83 -12.02 2.99
C LEU A 317 -14.67 -13.10 2.29
N GLY A 318 -15.97 -12.88 2.16
CA GLY A 318 -16.88 -13.73 1.39
C GLY A 318 -17.05 -15.16 1.92
N PRO A 319 -17.43 -16.12 1.04
CA PRO A 319 -17.65 -17.52 1.40
C PRO A 319 -16.40 -18.21 1.97
N VAL A 320 -15.21 -17.73 1.59
CA VAL A 320 -13.92 -18.27 2.05
C VAL A 320 -13.73 -18.07 3.54
N PHE A 321 -14.30 -17.02 4.14
CA PHE A 321 -14.30 -16.87 5.60
C PHE A 321 -15.04 -18.01 6.27
N VAL A 322 -16.26 -18.31 5.83
CA VAL A 322 -17.10 -19.36 6.44
C VAL A 322 -16.43 -20.74 6.30
N LEU A 323 -16.01 -21.10 5.08
CA LEU A 323 -15.35 -22.38 4.84
C LEU A 323 -14.00 -22.48 5.54
N GLY A 324 -13.22 -21.40 5.53
CA GLY A 324 -11.92 -21.35 6.17
C GLY A 324 -12.01 -21.46 7.69
N PHE A 325 -13.01 -20.82 8.31
CA PHE A 325 -13.24 -20.89 9.75
C PHE A 325 -13.70 -22.29 10.18
N ILE A 326 -14.66 -22.90 9.46
CA ILE A 326 -15.07 -24.28 9.73
C ILE A 326 -13.89 -25.23 9.54
N GLY A 327 -13.10 -25.05 8.48
CA GLY A 327 -11.88 -25.84 8.23
C GLY A 327 -10.84 -25.70 9.34
N LEU A 328 -10.67 -24.50 9.90
CA LEU A 328 -9.84 -24.26 11.07
C LEU A 328 -10.33 -25.08 12.26
N VAL A 329 -11.63 -25.00 12.61
CA VAL A 329 -12.21 -25.73 13.74
C VAL A 329 -12.07 -27.25 13.55
N VAL A 330 -12.41 -27.76 12.37
CA VAL A 330 -12.26 -29.18 12.02
C VAL A 330 -10.80 -29.63 12.12
N SER A 331 -9.84 -28.79 11.70
CA SER A 331 -8.41 -29.12 11.79
C SER A 331 -7.94 -29.29 13.23
N LEU A 332 -8.49 -28.51 14.15
CA LEU A 332 -8.17 -28.61 15.58
C LEU A 332 -8.83 -29.84 16.21
N ILE A 333 -10.10 -30.10 15.91
CA ILE A 333 -10.83 -31.27 16.42
C ILE A 333 -10.16 -32.57 15.96
N LEU A 334 -9.77 -32.65 14.69
CA LEU A 334 -9.11 -33.83 14.11
C LEU A 334 -7.61 -33.90 14.42
N GLY A 335 -7.06 -32.93 15.16
CA GLY A 335 -5.63 -32.90 15.52
C GLY A 335 -4.71 -32.84 14.31
N ALA A 336 -5.12 -32.14 13.25
CA ALA A 336 -4.40 -32.09 11.98
C ALA A 336 -3.21 -31.11 12.03
N ARG A 337 -2.18 -31.49 12.81
CA ARG A 337 -0.97 -30.69 13.14
C ARG A 337 -0.28 -30.04 11.94
N LYS A 338 -0.35 -30.68 10.78
CA LYS A 338 0.19 -30.15 9.50
C LYS A 338 -0.31 -28.73 9.23
N TYR A 339 -1.55 -28.41 9.64
CA TYR A 339 -2.24 -27.16 9.37
C TYR A 339 -2.08 -26.08 10.45
N TYR A 340 -1.37 -26.35 11.54
CA TYR A 340 -1.11 -25.37 12.60
C TYR A 340 -0.53 -24.04 12.09
N PRO A 341 0.35 -23.99 11.06
CA PRO A 341 0.79 -22.71 10.50
C PRO A 341 -0.37 -21.83 9.99
N ALA A 342 -1.38 -22.40 9.34
CA ALA A 342 -2.53 -21.62 8.87
C ALA A 342 -3.40 -21.15 10.04
N VAL A 343 -3.64 -22.03 11.02
CA VAL A 343 -4.38 -21.71 12.24
C VAL A 343 -3.71 -20.57 13.01
N ALA A 344 -2.40 -20.66 13.22
CA ALA A 344 -1.63 -19.64 13.90
C ALA A 344 -1.65 -18.31 13.15
N TRP A 345 -1.57 -18.32 11.82
CA TRP A 345 -1.64 -17.10 11.01
C TRP A 345 -2.99 -16.40 11.15
N ILE A 346 -4.11 -17.13 11.00
CA ILE A 346 -5.47 -16.58 11.18
C ILE A 346 -5.63 -15.99 12.59
N THR A 347 -5.27 -16.78 13.60
CA THR A 347 -5.39 -16.39 15.01
C THR A 347 -4.56 -15.15 15.33
N SER A 348 -3.36 -15.03 14.74
CA SER A 348 -2.47 -13.89 14.97
C SER A 348 -3.06 -12.58 14.46
N ILE A 349 -3.68 -12.59 13.29
CA ILE A 349 -4.33 -11.40 12.73
C ILE A 349 -5.51 -11.00 13.63
N ILE A 350 -6.33 -11.96 14.06
CA ILE A 350 -7.45 -11.71 14.98
C ILE A 350 -6.96 -11.10 16.31
N LEU A 351 -5.89 -11.66 16.90
CA LEU A 351 -5.32 -11.13 18.14
C LEU A 351 -4.77 -9.71 17.95
N LEU A 352 -4.13 -9.43 16.81
CA LEU A 352 -3.62 -8.09 16.52
C LEU A 352 -4.74 -7.07 16.35
N PHE A 353 -5.88 -7.43 15.75
CA PHE A 353 -7.06 -6.57 15.76
C PHE A 353 -7.45 -6.23 17.21
N LEU A 354 -7.65 -7.23 18.07
CA LEU A 354 -8.07 -7.01 19.46
C LEU A 354 -7.09 -6.17 20.29
N VAL A 355 -5.78 -6.34 20.07
CA VAL A 355 -4.74 -5.56 20.76
C VAL A 355 -4.71 -4.12 20.24
N PHE A 356 -4.65 -3.93 18.93
CA PHE A 356 -4.47 -2.62 18.31
C PHE A 356 -5.76 -1.80 18.20
N GLU A 357 -6.92 -2.37 18.56
CA GLU A 357 -8.11 -1.57 18.94
C GLU A 357 -7.85 -0.70 20.17
N LYS A 358 -6.84 -1.00 20.99
CA LYS A 358 -6.49 -0.22 22.20
C LYS A 358 -5.19 0.57 22.09
N VAL A 359 -4.47 0.45 20.97
CA VAL A 359 -3.20 1.14 20.73
C VAL A 359 -3.45 2.27 19.73
N PRO A 360 -3.41 3.55 20.14
CA PRO A 360 -3.76 4.67 19.27
C PRO A 360 -2.74 4.94 18.16
N GLU A 361 -1.46 4.61 18.38
CA GLU A 361 -0.36 4.93 17.46
C GLU A 361 -0.37 4.11 16.16
N GLN A 362 -1.24 3.10 16.04
CA GLN A 362 -1.32 2.25 14.86
C GLN A 362 -2.76 1.79 14.64
N SER A 363 -3.34 2.14 13.50
CA SER A 363 -4.71 1.72 13.16
C SER A 363 -4.82 0.19 13.00
N PRO A 364 -5.82 -0.47 13.62
CA PRO A 364 -6.01 -1.91 13.52
C PRO A 364 -6.30 -2.37 12.08
N LEU A 365 -6.85 -1.48 11.24
CA LEU A 365 -7.10 -1.72 9.83
C LEU A 365 -5.84 -2.17 9.05
N ARG A 366 -4.64 -1.75 9.47
CA ARG A 366 -3.37 -2.12 8.83
C ARG A 366 -3.06 -3.62 8.91
N PHE A 367 -3.62 -4.35 9.88
CA PHE A 367 -3.42 -5.81 9.96
C PHE A 367 -4.27 -6.59 8.95
N THR A 368 -5.23 -5.92 8.27
CA THR A 368 -5.91 -6.51 7.11
C THR A 368 -4.95 -6.78 5.95
N GLU A 369 -3.79 -6.11 5.95
CA GLU A 369 -2.70 -6.27 4.98
C GLU A 369 -1.91 -7.58 5.19
N GLY A 370 -2.23 -8.35 6.23
CA GLY A 370 -1.60 -9.62 6.60
C GLY A 370 -1.97 -10.85 5.77
N LEU A 371 -2.55 -10.68 4.58
CA LEU A 371 -2.96 -11.77 3.66
C LEU A 371 -3.88 -12.83 4.29
N ILE A 372 -4.87 -12.47 5.12
CA ILE A 372 -5.73 -13.45 5.81
C ILE A 372 -6.44 -14.43 4.85
N GLN A 373 -6.68 -14.02 3.60
CA GLN A 373 -7.27 -14.88 2.57
C GLN A 373 -6.43 -16.12 2.25
N VAL A 374 -5.10 -16.04 2.41
CA VAL A 374 -4.20 -17.16 2.11
C VAL A 374 -4.39 -18.33 3.08
N PRO A 375 -4.28 -18.16 4.41
CA PRO A 375 -4.55 -19.26 5.33
C PRO A 375 -6.04 -19.66 5.37
N LEU A 376 -6.99 -18.75 5.14
CA LEU A 376 -8.42 -19.11 5.08
C LEU A 376 -8.76 -20.01 3.89
N THR A 377 -8.20 -19.72 2.71
CA THR A 377 -8.38 -20.61 1.53
C THR A 377 -7.69 -21.96 1.73
N LEU A 378 -6.55 -21.98 2.41
CA LEU A 378 -5.90 -23.23 2.80
C LEU A 378 -6.82 -24.09 3.68
N MET A 379 -7.42 -23.49 4.72
CA MET A 379 -8.38 -24.18 5.60
C MET A 379 -9.64 -24.59 4.86
N SER A 380 -10.10 -23.79 3.89
CA SER A 380 -11.21 -24.14 3.02
C SER A 380 -10.90 -25.40 2.21
N VAL A 381 -9.77 -25.46 1.50
CA VAL A 381 -9.39 -26.65 0.70
C VAL A 381 -9.15 -27.88 1.58
N TYR A 382 -8.64 -27.68 2.79
CA TYR A 382 -8.54 -28.75 3.79
C TYR A 382 -9.92 -29.30 4.15
N LEU A 383 -10.88 -28.44 4.52
CA LEU A 383 -12.25 -28.86 4.83
C LEU A 383 -12.88 -29.65 3.68
N LEU A 384 -12.80 -29.12 2.46
CA LEU A 384 -13.34 -29.79 1.26
C LEU A 384 -12.64 -31.14 0.99
N SER A 385 -11.41 -31.33 1.47
CA SER A 385 -10.67 -32.58 1.34
C SER A 385 -11.09 -33.64 2.36
N GLU A 386 -11.45 -33.26 3.58
CA GLU A 386 -11.79 -34.19 4.66
C GLU A 386 -13.17 -34.82 4.52
N ILE A 387 -14.12 -34.14 3.86
CA ILE A 387 -15.51 -34.62 3.70
C ILE A 387 -15.61 -35.74 2.62
N GLY A 388 -14.49 -36.31 2.16
CA GLY A 388 -14.37 -37.01 0.89
C GLY A 388 -14.59 -38.53 0.85
N ARG A 389 -15.79 -39.06 1.18
CA ARG A 389 -16.12 -40.50 0.93
C ARG A 389 -17.48 -40.83 0.26
N SER A 390 -18.21 -39.88 -0.32
CA SER A 390 -19.52 -40.14 -0.97
C SER A 390 -19.78 -39.24 -2.19
N ALA A 391 -20.94 -39.37 -2.85
CA ALA A 391 -21.48 -38.48 -3.90
C ALA A 391 -21.37 -36.98 -3.52
N PHE A 392 -21.36 -36.70 -2.22
CA PHE A 392 -21.09 -35.39 -1.62
C PHE A 392 -19.74 -34.77 -2.03
N LYS A 393 -18.72 -35.58 -2.37
CA LYS A 393 -17.41 -35.12 -2.86
C LYS A 393 -17.51 -34.35 -4.18
N LYS A 394 -18.38 -34.78 -5.10
CA LYS A 394 -18.61 -34.09 -6.38
C LYS A 394 -19.27 -32.73 -6.14
N ILE A 395 -20.31 -32.70 -5.30
CA ILE A 395 -21.04 -31.47 -4.91
C ILE A 395 -20.08 -30.46 -4.26
N ILE A 396 -19.21 -30.92 -3.37
CA ILE A 396 -18.21 -30.10 -2.70
C ILE A 396 -17.20 -29.52 -3.68
N LEU A 397 -16.65 -30.31 -4.60
CA LEU A 397 -15.73 -29.78 -5.61
C LEU A 397 -16.42 -28.76 -6.52
N ILE A 398 -17.66 -29.03 -6.94
CA ILE A 398 -18.49 -28.08 -7.70
C ILE A 398 -18.68 -26.79 -6.91
N SER A 399 -18.99 -26.85 -5.61
CA SER A 399 -19.13 -25.66 -4.77
C SER A 399 -17.82 -24.85 -4.66
N GLY A 400 -16.66 -25.52 -4.57
CA GLY A 400 -15.36 -24.86 -4.59
C GLY A 400 -15.12 -24.08 -5.89
N TYR A 401 -15.36 -24.71 -7.03
CA TYR A 401 -15.27 -24.04 -8.34
C TYR A 401 -16.34 -22.98 -8.55
N ALA A 402 -17.55 -23.14 -7.99
CA ALA A 402 -18.59 -22.12 -8.00
C ALA A 402 -18.18 -20.87 -7.21
N ILE A 403 -17.50 -21.04 -6.06
CA ILE A 403 -16.93 -19.92 -5.30
C ILE A 403 -15.82 -19.23 -6.08
N VAL A 404 -14.95 -19.99 -6.77
CA VAL A 404 -13.94 -19.41 -7.68
C VAL A 404 -14.61 -18.62 -8.80
N ALA A 405 -15.65 -19.17 -9.43
CA ALA A 405 -16.38 -18.50 -10.50
C ALA A 405 -17.05 -17.21 -10.00
N MET A 406 -17.67 -17.26 -8.82
CA MET A 406 -18.26 -16.08 -8.17
C MET A 406 -17.20 -15.01 -7.90
N GLY A 407 -16.07 -15.36 -7.29
CA GLY A 407 -14.97 -14.43 -7.03
C GLY A 407 -14.40 -13.85 -8.33
N PHE A 408 -14.28 -14.66 -9.38
CA PHE A 408 -13.86 -14.19 -10.69
C PHE A 408 -14.87 -13.20 -11.31
N LEU A 409 -16.17 -13.43 -11.20
CA LEU A 409 -17.19 -12.48 -11.66
C LEU A 409 -17.16 -11.15 -10.87
N VAL A 410 -16.84 -11.20 -9.58
CA VAL A 410 -16.60 -10.00 -8.77
C VAL A 410 -15.37 -9.25 -9.29
N MET A 411 -14.27 -9.94 -9.59
CA MET A 411 -13.09 -9.32 -10.21
C MET A 411 -13.41 -8.66 -11.55
N ILE A 412 -14.19 -9.32 -12.42
CA ILE A 412 -14.64 -8.71 -13.69
C ILE A 412 -15.50 -7.47 -13.44
N SER A 413 -16.43 -7.51 -12.47
CA SER A 413 -17.19 -6.32 -12.09
C SER A 413 -16.28 -5.18 -11.62
N MET A 414 -15.23 -5.49 -10.86
CA MET A 414 -14.26 -4.50 -10.41
C MET A 414 -13.41 -3.91 -11.54
N VAL A 415 -13.05 -4.71 -12.56
CA VAL A 415 -12.43 -4.18 -13.78
C VAL A 415 -13.35 -3.11 -14.38
N LEU A 416 -14.65 -3.40 -14.52
CA LEU A 416 -15.62 -2.47 -15.09
C LEU A 416 -15.80 -1.20 -14.25
N TRP A 417 -15.83 -1.32 -12.91
CA TRP A 417 -15.89 -0.16 -12.02
C TRP A 417 -14.67 0.75 -12.17
N LEU A 418 -13.47 0.17 -12.24
CA LEU A 418 -12.24 0.95 -12.38
C LEU A 418 -12.09 1.55 -13.78
N THR A 419 -12.56 0.89 -14.83
CA THR A 419 -12.61 1.50 -16.17
C THR A 419 -13.62 2.64 -16.24
N ASP A 420 -14.78 2.51 -15.58
CA ASP A 420 -15.75 3.60 -15.48
C ASP A 420 -15.19 4.78 -14.70
N GLN A 421 -14.42 4.53 -13.63
CA GLN A 421 -13.71 5.58 -12.91
C GLN A 421 -12.70 6.30 -13.82
N ALA A 422 -11.92 5.56 -14.62
CA ALA A 422 -11.03 6.15 -15.62
C ALA A 422 -11.81 6.95 -16.69
N VAL A 423 -13.01 6.50 -17.08
CA VAL A 423 -13.89 7.24 -17.98
C VAL A 423 -14.38 8.53 -17.32
N ALA A 424 -14.93 8.46 -16.11
CA ALA A 424 -15.42 9.61 -15.36
C ALA A 424 -14.34 10.67 -15.16
N LYS A 425 -13.11 10.23 -14.83
CA LYS A 425 -11.95 11.12 -14.67
C LYS A 425 -11.62 11.93 -15.93
N ARG A 426 -11.87 11.38 -17.13
CA ARG A 426 -11.66 12.10 -18.41
C ARG A 426 -12.67 13.23 -18.62
N TYR A 427 -13.90 13.04 -18.15
CA TYR A 427 -14.98 14.01 -18.27
C TYR A 427 -15.10 14.93 -17.05
N GLY A 428 -14.26 14.74 -16.03
CA GLY A 428 -14.18 15.63 -14.87
C GLY A 428 -13.98 17.08 -15.29
N THR A 429 -14.81 17.98 -14.75
CA THR A 429 -14.83 19.41 -15.09
C THR A 429 -13.99 20.27 -14.14
N TRP A 430 -13.57 19.72 -13.01
CA TRP A 430 -12.71 20.38 -12.03
C TRP A 430 -11.41 20.89 -12.66
N LYS A 431 -11.05 22.15 -12.43
CA LYS A 431 -9.82 22.72 -13.01
C LYS A 431 -8.57 21.96 -12.58
N VAL A 432 -8.49 21.61 -11.30
CA VAL A 432 -7.46 20.75 -10.74
C VAL A 432 -8.14 19.77 -9.77
N PRO A 433 -7.61 18.55 -9.57
CA PRO A 433 -8.20 17.62 -8.62
C PRO A 433 -7.99 18.13 -7.18
N ILE A 434 -9.07 18.53 -6.51
CA ILE A 434 -9.05 18.88 -5.09
C ILE A 434 -9.44 17.63 -4.30
N ARG A 435 -8.54 17.15 -3.43
CA ARG A 435 -8.75 15.97 -2.57
C ARG A 435 -9.08 14.70 -3.39
N ALA A 436 -10.31 14.22 -3.33
CA ALA A 436 -10.77 12.96 -3.94
C ALA A 436 -11.47 13.14 -5.30
N GLU A 437 -11.41 14.33 -5.89
CA GLU A 437 -12.01 14.61 -7.19
C GLU A 437 -11.34 13.83 -8.33
N LEU A 438 -12.18 13.26 -9.20
CA LEU A 438 -11.73 12.53 -10.38
C LEU A 438 -11.56 13.48 -11.56
N ALA A 439 -10.39 14.08 -11.70
CA ALA A 439 -10.02 14.86 -12.87
C ALA A 439 -8.52 14.74 -13.18
N TYR A 440 -8.17 14.71 -14.45
CA TYR A 440 -6.77 14.91 -14.85
C TYR A 440 -6.36 16.37 -14.68
N PRO A 441 -5.10 16.67 -14.33
CA PRO A 441 -4.64 18.05 -14.25
C PRO A 441 -4.69 18.72 -15.63
N LEU A 442 -4.76 20.06 -15.64
CA LEU A 442 -4.66 20.84 -16.88
C LEU A 442 -3.24 20.76 -17.45
N LYS A 443 -3.11 20.93 -18.78
CA LYS A 443 -1.81 21.06 -19.44
C LYS A 443 -1.05 22.27 -18.91
N ASP A 444 -1.67 23.43 -18.88
CA ASP A 444 -1.11 24.67 -18.32
C ASP A 444 -0.63 24.50 -16.87
N PHE A 445 -1.35 23.73 -16.07
CA PHE A 445 -0.94 23.40 -14.71
C PHE A 445 0.35 22.57 -14.70
N MET A 446 0.41 21.50 -15.50
CA MET A 446 1.61 20.66 -15.59
C MET A 446 2.80 21.36 -16.26
N GLU A 447 2.56 22.24 -17.24
CA GLU A 447 3.59 23.05 -17.88
C GLU A 447 4.26 24.00 -16.89
N ALA A 448 3.51 24.61 -15.98
CA ALA A 448 4.06 25.43 -14.91
C ALA A 448 4.93 24.58 -13.94
N ILE A 449 4.51 23.35 -13.64
CA ILE A 449 5.32 22.43 -12.83
C ILE A 449 6.59 22.00 -13.57
N PHE A 450 6.53 21.81 -14.89
CA PHE A 450 7.72 21.53 -15.70
C PHE A 450 8.62 22.75 -15.83
N TYR A 451 8.08 23.97 -15.84
CA TYR A 451 8.89 25.18 -15.71
C TYR A 451 9.70 25.17 -14.42
N LEU A 452 9.08 24.88 -13.27
CA LEU A 452 9.81 24.70 -12.00
C LEU A 452 10.87 23.61 -12.13
N ARG A 453 10.53 22.48 -12.76
CA ARG A 453 11.47 21.38 -12.98
C ARG A 453 12.72 21.83 -13.73
N ASP A 454 12.57 22.67 -14.74
CA ASP A 454 13.66 22.99 -15.66
C ASP A 454 14.41 24.28 -15.29
N ASN A 455 13.84 25.14 -14.43
CA ASN A 455 14.36 26.48 -14.14
C ASN A 455 14.63 26.76 -12.65
N THR A 456 14.53 25.75 -11.77
CA THR A 456 14.79 25.91 -10.33
C THR A 456 15.69 24.81 -9.78
N GLU A 457 16.33 25.08 -8.65
CA GLU A 457 17.06 24.09 -7.88
C GLU A 457 16.09 23.21 -7.09
N ARG A 458 16.37 21.91 -6.96
CA ARG A 458 15.50 20.92 -6.29
C ARG A 458 15.35 21.18 -4.79
N GLU A 459 16.25 21.96 -4.22
CA GLU A 459 16.30 22.33 -2.82
C GLU A 459 15.47 23.59 -2.50
N GLN A 460 15.06 24.34 -3.51
CA GLN A 460 14.22 25.52 -3.33
C GLN A 460 12.79 25.13 -2.95
N VAL A 461 12.18 25.96 -2.10
CA VAL A 461 10.81 25.77 -1.60
C VAL A 461 9.84 26.56 -2.46
N VAL A 462 8.76 25.90 -2.86
CA VAL A 462 7.64 26.50 -3.58
C VAL A 462 6.44 26.59 -2.64
N LEU A 463 5.92 27.80 -2.44
CA LEU A 463 4.64 28.04 -1.79
C LEU A 463 3.52 27.79 -2.80
N SER A 464 2.58 26.94 -2.42
CA SER A 464 1.35 26.66 -3.15
C SER A 464 0.31 26.19 -2.15
N PHE A 465 -0.92 26.00 -2.60
CA PHE A 465 -1.90 25.22 -1.84
C PHE A 465 -1.72 23.72 -2.09
N VAL A 466 -2.57 22.92 -1.46
CA VAL A 466 -2.48 21.46 -1.32
C VAL A 466 -2.36 20.71 -2.67
N THR A 467 -3.13 21.08 -3.69
CA THR A 467 -3.12 20.35 -4.97
C THR A 467 -1.82 20.58 -5.74
N ALA A 468 -1.40 21.83 -5.97
CA ALA A 468 -0.09 22.10 -6.58
C ALA A 468 1.05 21.56 -5.72
N GLY A 469 0.94 21.68 -4.40
CA GLY A 469 1.88 21.15 -3.43
C GLY A 469 2.07 19.64 -3.55
N ASN A 470 1.02 18.90 -3.92
CA ASN A 470 1.07 17.47 -4.15
C ASN A 470 1.80 17.07 -5.45
N TYR A 471 1.68 17.86 -6.51
CA TYR A 471 2.29 17.56 -7.81
C TYR A 471 3.74 18.07 -7.91
N ILE A 472 4.12 19.14 -7.21
CA ILE A 472 5.45 19.74 -7.33
C ILE A 472 6.57 18.74 -6.97
N PRO A 473 6.56 18.03 -5.82
CA PRO A 473 7.62 17.10 -5.45
C PRO A 473 7.88 15.94 -6.44
N PRO A 474 6.87 15.20 -6.94
CA PRO A 474 7.13 14.09 -7.87
C PRO A 474 7.54 14.53 -9.28
N TYR A 475 7.10 15.70 -9.74
CA TYR A 475 7.30 16.14 -11.14
C TYR A 475 8.40 17.20 -11.29
N ALA A 476 8.58 18.07 -10.30
CA ALA A 476 9.62 19.10 -10.26
C ALA A 476 10.70 18.83 -9.20
N GLY A 477 10.47 17.98 -8.20
CA GLY A 477 11.49 17.63 -7.21
C GLY A 477 11.80 18.73 -6.17
N ASN A 478 11.14 19.88 -6.24
CA ASN A 478 11.21 20.94 -5.25
C ASN A 478 10.59 20.53 -3.90
N TYR A 479 10.94 21.28 -2.85
CA TYR A 479 10.22 21.22 -1.58
C TYR A 479 8.96 22.09 -1.65
N VAL A 480 7.96 21.75 -0.83
CA VAL A 480 6.72 22.53 -0.70
C VAL A 480 6.41 22.80 0.77
N PHE A 481 5.68 23.89 1.02
CA PHE A 481 5.23 24.25 2.36
C PHE A 481 4.10 23.33 2.87
N ILE A 482 3.15 22.98 1.98
CA ILE A 482 2.03 22.03 2.19
C ILE A 482 1.79 21.21 0.92
N GLY A 483 1.24 19.99 1.04
CA GLY A 483 0.87 19.19 -0.15
C GLY A 483 0.56 17.70 0.08
N HIS A 484 0.62 17.21 1.31
CA HIS A 484 0.29 15.83 1.66
C HIS A 484 0.02 15.73 3.17
N ALA A 485 -0.70 14.70 3.60
CA ALA A 485 -0.90 14.31 5.01
C ALA A 485 0.38 14.13 5.86
N ASN A 486 1.56 14.19 5.23
CA ASN A 486 2.86 14.16 5.92
C ASN A 486 3.37 15.56 6.30
N THR A 487 2.70 16.60 5.82
CA THR A 487 2.95 17.98 6.21
C THR A 487 2.58 18.14 7.68
N PRO A 488 3.54 18.48 8.56
CA PRO A 488 3.23 18.77 9.96
C PRO A 488 2.32 19.99 10.06
N ASP A 489 1.29 19.90 10.91
CA ASP A 489 0.29 20.96 11.13
C ASP A 489 -0.39 21.41 9.82
N GLU A 490 -0.87 20.44 9.04
CA GLU A 490 -1.51 20.70 7.73
C GLU A 490 -2.67 21.70 7.86
N ASP A 491 -3.58 21.50 8.82
CA ASP A 491 -4.74 22.39 9.05
C ASP A 491 -4.32 23.84 9.34
N GLY A 492 -3.35 24.05 10.24
CA GLY A 492 -2.86 25.39 10.59
C GLY A 492 -2.21 26.07 9.39
N LYS A 493 -1.42 25.33 8.62
CA LYS A 493 -0.78 25.83 7.40
C LYS A 493 -1.77 26.12 6.28
N GLU A 494 -2.84 25.33 6.12
CA GLU A 494 -3.90 25.64 5.15
C GLU A 494 -4.50 27.02 5.41
N VAL A 495 -4.76 27.37 6.68
CA VAL A 495 -5.28 28.69 7.05
C VAL A 495 -4.28 29.81 6.72
N GLU A 496 -3.01 29.62 7.06
CA GLU A 496 -1.95 30.61 6.82
C GLU A 496 -1.74 30.87 5.32
N VAL A 497 -1.68 29.81 4.50
CA VAL A 497 -1.54 29.93 3.04
C VAL A 497 -2.77 30.57 2.41
N ALA A 498 -3.98 30.23 2.89
CA ALA A 498 -5.20 30.87 2.41
C ALA A 498 -5.20 32.37 2.70
N ARG A 499 -4.82 32.81 3.91
CA ARG A 499 -4.67 34.23 4.27
C ARG A 499 -3.71 34.95 3.31
N PHE A 500 -2.56 34.34 2.99
CA PHE A 500 -1.60 34.93 2.04
C PHE A 500 -2.21 35.14 0.65
N PHE A 501 -2.85 34.11 0.08
CA PHE A 501 -3.47 34.19 -1.25
C PHE A 501 -4.73 35.08 -1.30
N LYS A 502 -5.36 35.35 -0.16
CA LYS A 502 -6.43 36.36 -0.03
C LYS A 502 -5.92 37.79 -0.03
N GLY A 503 -4.61 38.02 0.12
CA GLY A 503 -4.07 39.37 0.31
C GLY A 503 -4.28 39.90 1.73
N GLU A 504 -4.51 39.02 2.72
CA GLU A 504 -4.76 39.41 4.12
C GLU A 504 -3.47 39.61 4.94
N PHE A 505 -2.30 39.35 4.34
CA PHE A 505 -1.01 39.67 4.97
C PHE A 505 -0.67 41.13 4.68
N GLU A 506 -0.10 41.82 5.67
CA GLU A 506 0.65 43.04 5.39
C GLU A 506 1.92 42.71 4.60
N GLU A 507 2.42 43.64 3.77
CA GLU A 507 3.57 43.37 2.90
C GLU A 507 4.81 42.88 3.68
N ARG A 508 5.09 43.52 4.82
CA ARG A 508 6.17 43.11 5.71
C ARG A 508 5.91 41.75 6.37
N GLU A 509 4.68 41.48 6.80
CA GLU A 509 4.28 40.17 7.36
C GLU A 509 4.52 39.08 6.31
N ALA A 510 4.19 39.35 5.04
CA ALA A 510 4.38 38.43 3.95
C ALA A 510 5.86 38.19 3.64
N GLU A 511 6.71 39.23 3.62
CA GLU A 511 8.17 39.06 3.48
C GLU A 511 8.75 38.21 4.62
N GLU A 512 8.41 38.54 5.87
CA GLU A 512 8.87 37.79 7.06
C GLU A 512 8.41 36.32 7.00
N PHE A 513 7.19 36.05 6.52
CA PHE A 513 6.70 34.70 6.27
C PHE A 513 7.52 33.97 5.20
N MET A 514 7.81 34.61 4.06
CA MET A 514 8.62 33.99 3.00
C MET A 514 10.03 33.65 3.50
N GLU A 515 10.65 34.54 4.29
CA GLU A 515 11.97 34.32 4.85
C GLU A 515 11.98 33.19 5.88
N LYS A 516 11.07 33.24 6.86
CA LYS A 516 10.93 32.24 7.92
C LYS A 516 10.72 30.84 7.35
N GLU A 517 9.84 30.72 6.36
CA GLU A 517 9.49 29.45 5.73
C GLU A 517 10.38 29.10 4.53
N ARG A 518 11.36 29.95 4.24
CA ARG A 518 12.39 29.77 3.18
C ARG A 518 11.81 29.62 1.78
N ILE A 519 10.68 30.28 1.52
CA ILE A 519 9.96 30.22 0.27
C ILE A 519 10.73 31.00 -0.79
N SER A 520 11.08 30.33 -1.89
CA SER A 520 11.82 30.93 -3.01
C SER A 520 10.90 31.27 -4.19
N PHE A 521 9.80 30.52 -4.33
CA PHE A 521 8.82 30.70 -5.40
C PHE A 521 7.39 30.59 -4.87
N VAL A 522 6.47 31.29 -5.51
CA VAL A 522 5.02 31.17 -5.27
C VAL A 522 4.37 30.66 -6.54
N PHE A 523 3.68 29.53 -6.44
CA PHE A 523 2.85 28.95 -7.50
C PHE A 523 1.41 29.45 -7.34
N TYR A 524 0.92 30.24 -8.29
CA TYR A 524 -0.40 30.85 -8.24
C TYR A 524 -1.31 30.30 -9.34
N GLY A 525 -2.02 29.21 -9.02
CA GLY A 525 -2.89 28.47 -9.94
C GLY A 525 -4.38 28.53 -9.59
N PRO A 526 -5.23 27.65 -10.17
CA PRO A 526 -6.68 27.70 -9.99
C PRO A 526 -7.13 27.61 -8.53
N GLN A 527 -6.46 26.77 -7.73
CA GLN A 527 -6.82 26.59 -6.32
C GLN A 527 -6.42 27.82 -5.50
N GLU A 528 -5.24 28.38 -5.75
CA GLU A 528 -4.77 29.58 -5.06
C GLU A 528 -5.60 30.82 -5.44
N LYS A 529 -5.96 30.97 -6.72
CA LYS A 529 -6.80 32.07 -7.22
C LYS A 529 -8.20 32.07 -6.62
N ALA A 530 -8.73 30.90 -6.26
CA ALA A 530 -10.06 30.76 -5.70
C ALA A 530 -10.22 31.38 -4.29
N PHE A 531 -9.11 31.73 -3.62
CA PHE A 531 -9.17 32.34 -2.28
C PHE A 531 -9.55 33.82 -2.28
N GLY A 532 -8.97 34.64 -3.17
CA GLY A 532 -9.14 36.10 -3.15
C GLY A 532 -9.32 36.76 -4.52
N GLU A 533 -9.34 36.00 -5.62
CA GLU A 533 -9.47 36.50 -7.01
C GLU A 533 -8.50 37.64 -7.38
N ILE A 534 -7.35 37.74 -6.70
CA ILE A 534 -6.32 38.74 -7.00
C ILE A 534 -5.74 38.44 -8.37
N ALA A 535 -5.87 39.38 -9.32
CA ALA A 535 -5.41 39.15 -10.70
C ALA A 535 -3.88 38.99 -10.78
N ASP A 536 -3.13 39.71 -9.95
CA ASP A 536 -1.67 39.69 -9.91
C ASP A 536 -1.15 39.95 -8.50
N LEU A 537 -0.56 38.93 -7.86
CA LEU A 537 -0.03 39.02 -6.49
C LEU A 537 1.10 40.05 -6.37
N SER A 538 1.85 40.32 -7.44
CA SER A 538 2.96 41.30 -7.42
C SER A 538 2.49 42.74 -7.19
N LYS A 539 1.20 43.02 -7.39
CA LYS A 539 0.59 44.32 -7.06
C LYS A 539 0.23 44.44 -5.57
N THR A 540 0.08 43.32 -4.89
CA THR A 540 -0.19 43.26 -3.44
C THR A 540 1.11 43.16 -2.65
N TYR A 541 2.09 42.45 -3.19
CA TYR A 541 3.38 42.19 -2.57
C TYR A 541 4.51 42.53 -3.56
N ALA A 542 5.18 43.67 -3.38
CA ALA A 542 6.13 44.20 -4.37
C ALA A 542 7.44 43.38 -4.48
N PHE A 543 7.74 42.55 -3.48
CA PHE A 543 8.88 41.63 -3.51
C PHE A 543 8.68 40.40 -4.42
N LEU A 544 7.48 40.22 -5.01
CA LEU A 544 7.20 39.13 -5.93
C LEU A 544 7.48 39.53 -7.38
N GLU A 545 8.42 38.85 -8.02
CA GLU A 545 8.71 39.03 -9.44
C GLU A 545 8.08 37.89 -10.26
N LYS A 546 7.23 38.23 -11.24
CA LYS A 546 6.67 37.24 -12.16
C LYS A 546 7.76 36.68 -13.07
N VAL A 547 8.05 35.39 -12.96
CA VAL A 547 9.08 34.69 -13.77
C VAL A 547 8.51 33.73 -14.81
N TYR A 548 7.24 33.35 -14.66
CA TYR A 548 6.50 32.54 -15.63
C TYR A 548 5.01 32.85 -15.57
N GLY A 549 4.31 32.68 -16.69
CA GLY A 549 2.85 32.68 -16.69
C GLY A 549 2.26 32.09 -17.97
N ASN A 550 1.13 31.41 -17.81
CA ASN A 550 0.26 30.94 -18.89
C ASN A 550 -1.21 31.31 -18.56
N ALA A 551 -2.19 30.70 -19.23
CA ALA A 551 -3.59 31.10 -19.05
C ALA A 551 -4.10 30.80 -17.63
N GLU A 552 -3.64 29.71 -17.01
CA GLU A 552 -4.15 29.25 -15.71
C GLU A 552 -3.20 29.55 -14.54
N ILE A 553 -1.88 29.64 -14.76
CA ILE A 553 -0.86 29.70 -13.71
C ILE A 553 0.06 30.91 -13.87
N ILE A 554 0.44 31.52 -12.75
CA ILE A 554 1.57 32.45 -12.65
C ILE A 554 2.56 31.89 -11.63
N ILE A 555 3.86 31.98 -11.92
CA ILE A 555 4.91 31.67 -10.94
C ILE A 555 5.66 32.96 -10.63
N TYR A 556 5.77 33.25 -9.35
CA TYR A 556 6.54 34.37 -8.83
C TYR A 556 7.83 33.86 -8.18
N ARG A 557 8.92 34.60 -8.37
CA ARG A 557 10.15 34.49 -7.59
C ARG A 557 10.07 35.49 -6.44
N VAL A 558 10.51 35.07 -5.26
CA VAL A 558 10.63 35.94 -4.09
C VAL A 558 11.97 36.65 -4.15
N ASN A 559 11.96 37.97 -4.30
CA ASN A 559 13.15 38.82 -4.34
C ASN A 559 13.45 39.41 -2.95
N SER A 560 13.73 38.54 -1.97
CA SER A 560 14.29 39.00 -0.69
C SER A 560 15.82 38.93 -0.71
N ALA A 561 16.47 39.97 -0.19
CA ALA A 561 17.93 40.08 -0.06
C ALA A 561 18.56 39.02 0.88
N SER A 562 17.75 38.25 1.62
CA SER A 562 18.20 37.35 2.71
C SER A 562 18.09 35.84 2.41
N LEU A 563 17.45 35.43 1.31
CA LEU A 563 17.19 34.02 0.99
C LEU A 563 18.46 33.27 0.57
N LYS A 564 19.22 32.74 1.53
CA LYS A 564 20.37 31.86 1.29
C LYS A 564 19.91 30.45 0.86
N THR A 565 20.39 30.02 -0.30
CA THR A 565 20.24 28.67 -0.86
C THR A 565 20.83 27.59 0.06
N PHE A 566 20.25 26.39 0.02
CA PHE A 566 20.76 25.21 0.74
C PHE A 566 22.20 24.89 0.32
N ARG A 567 23.10 24.69 1.28
CA ARG A 567 24.32 23.89 1.11
C ARG A 567 24.16 22.57 1.83
#